data_AF-A0A1W1I2S1-F1
#
_entry.id   AF-A0A1W1I2S1-F1
#
_cell.length_a   1.000
_cell.length_b   1.000
_cell.length_c   1.000
_cell.angle_alpha   90.00
_cell.angle_beta   90.00
_cell.angle_gamma   90.00
#
_symmetry.space_group_name_H-M   'P 1'
#
loop_
_entity.id
_entity.type
_entity.pdbx_description
1 polymer ?
#
loop_
_entity_poly.entity_id
_entity_poly.type
_entity_poly.pdbx_seq_one_letter_code
_entity_poly.pdbx_strand_id
1 'polypeptide(L)'
;MSIAWLPLISLHILAAVLWIGGMLFLSLILAPLLRQTHDPSSFRLLFSAAARRFRSMVRLAIVILLGTGPLLLEIRGLSIMDPSTWPSVLLVKLTLVGLLLLFTLLHDLVLGPRVLRIGSQPVATRTAQDLFLLSVSRVVPRLALLIALAVLVAAAILARSI
;
A
#
# COMPACT_ATOMS: atom_id res chain seq x y z
N MET A 1 23.15 -9.10 16.04
CA MET A 1 21.90 -9.83 15.70
C MET A 1 22.27 -11.25 15.33
N SER A 2 21.65 -12.27 15.92
CA SER A 2 21.93 -13.67 15.59
C SER A 2 21.33 -14.06 14.22
N ILE A 3 21.98 -15.01 13.54
CA ILE A 3 21.56 -15.56 12.23
C ILE A 3 20.13 -16.11 12.26
N ALA A 4 19.67 -16.55 13.44
CA ALA A 4 18.32 -17.09 13.66
C ALA A 4 17.18 -16.15 13.26
N TRP A 5 17.39 -14.83 13.24
CA TRP A 5 16.35 -13.84 12.92
C TRP A 5 16.28 -13.46 11.44
N LEU A 6 17.23 -13.93 10.62
CA LEU A 6 17.25 -13.65 9.18
C LEU A 6 15.94 -14.01 8.46
N PRO A 7 15.27 -15.15 8.74
CA PRO A 7 14.01 -15.47 8.09
C PRO A 7 12.91 -14.45 8.38
N LEU A 8 12.80 -13.99 9.63
CA LEU A 8 11.80 -13.01 10.05
C LEU A 8 12.02 -11.65 9.37
N ILE A 9 13.27 -11.19 9.35
CA ILE A 9 13.67 -9.95 8.68
C ILE A 9 13.41 -10.06 7.17
N SER A 10 13.80 -11.17 6.55
CA SER A 10 13.62 -11.40 5.12
C SER A 10 12.14 -11.42 4.75
N LEU A 11 11.30 -12.05 5.57
CA LEU A 11 9.86 -12.09 5.38
C LEU A 11 9.23 -10.69 5.50
N HIS A 12 9.65 -9.88 6.49
CA HIS A 12 9.20 -8.50 6.64
C HIS A 12 9.58 -7.65 5.41
N ILE A 13 10.84 -7.74 4.97
CA ILE A 13 11.34 -7.00 3.81
C ILE A 13 10.62 -7.45 2.54
N LEU A 14 10.44 -8.76 2.34
CA LEU A 14 9.77 -9.28 1.15
C LEU A 14 8.31 -8.81 1.08
N ALA A 15 7.60 -8.76 2.20
CA ALA A 15 6.25 -8.21 2.26
C ALA A 15 6.23 -6.70 1.93
N ALA A 16 7.18 -5.92 2.46
CA ALA A 16 7.31 -4.50 2.13
C ALA A 16 7.63 -4.29 0.63
N VAL A 17 8.56 -5.05 0.07
CA VAL A 17 8.95 -5.01 -1.35
C VAL A 17 7.78 -5.40 -2.25
N LEU A 18 7.06 -6.46 -1.92
CA LEU A 18 5.87 -6.89 -2.67
C LEU A 18 4.82 -5.77 -2.74
N TRP A 19 4.59 -5.08 -1.62
CA TRP A 19 3.59 -4.02 -1.55
C TRP A 19 4.05 -2.74 -2.27
N ILE A 20 5.22 -2.19 -1.91
CA ILE A 20 5.73 -0.95 -2.49
C ILE A 20 6.09 -1.14 -3.96
N GLY A 21 6.76 -2.26 -4.29
CA GLY A 21 7.12 -2.61 -5.66
C GLY A 21 5.90 -2.81 -6.56
N GLY A 22 4.83 -3.44 -6.05
CA GLY A 22 3.59 -3.58 -6.80
C GLY A 22 2.87 -2.25 -7.03
N MET A 23 2.90 -1.33 -6.06
CA MET A 23 2.38 0.04 -6.25
C MET A 23 3.16 0.80 -7.33
N LEU A 24 4.50 0.68 -7.32
CA LEU A 24 5.37 1.28 -8.34
C LEU A 24 5.07 0.67 -9.72
N PHE A 25 5.00 -0.66 -9.83
CA PHE A 25 4.70 -1.34 -11.09
C PHE A 25 3.34 -0.92 -11.67
N LEU A 26 2.28 -0.90 -10.86
CA LEU A 26 0.96 -0.49 -11.32
C LEU A 26 0.94 0.99 -11.74
N SER A 27 1.65 1.86 -11.02
CA SER A 27 1.61 3.31 -11.25
C SER A 27 2.50 3.77 -12.41
N LEU A 28 3.69 3.17 -12.55
CA LEU A 28 4.72 3.61 -13.50
C LEU A 28 4.69 2.83 -14.82
N ILE A 29 4.19 1.60 -14.82
CA ILE A 29 4.20 0.73 -16.01
C ILE A 29 2.77 0.47 -16.48
N LEU A 30 1.94 -0.14 -15.64
CA LEU A 30 0.65 -0.64 -16.10
C LEU A 30 -0.37 0.49 -16.37
N ALA A 31 -0.41 1.52 -15.54
CA ALA A 31 -1.33 2.64 -15.71
C ALA A 31 -1.00 3.53 -16.94
N PRO A 32 0.27 3.85 -17.25
CA PRO A 32 0.61 4.54 -18.50
C PRO A 32 0.30 3.70 -19.74
N LEU A 33 0.58 2.40 -19.71
CA LEU A 33 0.31 1.50 -20.84
C LEU A 33 -1.19 1.44 -21.17
N LEU A 34 -2.05 1.46 -20.15
CA LEU A 34 -3.51 1.54 -20.31
C LEU A 34 -3.96 2.83 -21.01
N ARG A 35 -3.24 3.94 -20.85
CA ARG A 35 -3.60 5.24 -21.45
C ARG A 35 -3.17 5.35 -22.92
N GLN A 36 -2.19 4.56 -23.34
CA GLN A 36 -1.60 4.62 -24.69
C GLN A 36 -2.21 3.60 -25.66
N THR A 37 -2.98 2.62 -25.18
CA THR A 37 -3.47 1.52 -26.02
C THR A 37 -4.66 1.92 -26.91
N HIS A 38 -4.66 1.42 -28.15
CA HIS A 38 -5.73 1.62 -29.14
C HIS A 38 -6.92 0.65 -29.00
N ASP A 39 -6.77 -0.46 -28.27
CA ASP A 39 -7.91 -1.28 -27.77
C ASP A 39 -7.97 -1.18 -26.23
N PRO A 40 -8.67 -0.14 -25.71
CA PRO A 40 -8.75 0.08 -24.29
C PRO A 40 -9.60 -0.98 -23.57
N SER A 41 -10.42 -1.76 -24.29
CA SER A 41 -11.40 -2.65 -23.67
C SER A 41 -10.76 -3.91 -23.07
N SER A 42 -9.99 -4.64 -23.87
CA SER A 42 -9.27 -5.84 -23.46
C SER A 42 -8.20 -5.53 -22.40
N PHE A 43 -7.47 -4.42 -22.57
CA PHE A 43 -6.43 -4.02 -21.63
C PHE A 43 -7.00 -3.57 -20.28
N ARG A 44 -8.18 -2.92 -20.25
CA ARG A 44 -8.88 -2.58 -18.99
C ARG A 44 -9.26 -3.82 -18.19
N LEU A 45 -9.65 -4.91 -18.85
CA LEU A 45 -10.00 -6.16 -18.19
C LEU A 45 -8.76 -6.79 -17.53
N LEU A 46 -7.64 -6.85 -18.25
CA LEU A 46 -6.36 -7.33 -17.72
C LEU A 46 -5.87 -6.46 -16.56
N PHE A 47 -5.91 -5.12 -16.70
CA PHE A 47 -5.56 -4.19 -15.63
C PHE A 47 -6.41 -4.45 -14.37
N SER A 48 -7.72 -4.62 -14.55
CA SER A 48 -8.64 -4.86 -13.44
C SER A 48 -8.39 -6.21 -12.77
N ALA A 49 -8.08 -7.25 -13.54
CA ALA A 49 -7.71 -8.56 -13.02
C ALA A 49 -6.40 -8.52 -12.23
N ALA A 50 -5.36 -7.87 -12.79
CA ALA A 50 -4.08 -7.65 -12.12
C ALA A 50 -4.25 -6.86 -10.81
N ALA A 51 -5.01 -5.76 -10.83
CA ALA A 51 -5.29 -4.95 -9.65
C ALA A 51 -6.06 -5.74 -8.56
N ARG A 52 -7.01 -6.61 -8.94
CA ARG A 52 -7.70 -7.51 -8.00
C ARG A 52 -6.74 -8.52 -7.38
N ARG A 53 -5.88 -9.16 -8.19
CA ARG A 53 -4.88 -10.11 -7.69
C ARG A 53 -3.89 -9.43 -6.76
N PHE A 54 -3.44 -8.23 -7.13
CA PHE A 54 -2.54 -7.41 -6.31
C PHE A 54 -3.16 -7.06 -4.96
N ARG A 55 -4.43 -6.65 -4.90
CA ARG A 55 -5.13 -6.41 -3.61
C ARG A 55 -5.09 -7.61 -2.66
N SER A 56 -5.26 -8.83 -3.18
CA SER A 56 -5.11 -10.04 -2.35
C SER A 56 -3.68 -10.22 -1.82
N MET A 57 -2.67 -9.86 -2.61
CA MET A 57 -1.26 -9.90 -2.18
C MET A 57 -0.94 -8.80 -1.18
N VAL A 58 -1.51 -7.61 -1.33
CA VAL A 58 -1.40 -6.51 -0.35
C VAL A 58 -1.99 -6.90 0.99
N ARG A 59 -3.19 -7.52 1.01
CA ARG A 59 -3.80 -8.02 2.26
C ARG A 59 -2.88 -9.02 2.98
N LEU A 60 -2.28 -9.95 2.23
CA LEU A 60 -1.29 -10.88 2.78
C LEU A 60 -0.06 -10.15 3.32
N ALA A 61 0.49 -9.20 2.56
CA ALA A 61 1.65 -8.40 2.97
C ALA A 61 1.36 -7.60 4.24
N ILE A 62 0.17 -7.02 4.39
CA ILE A 62 -0.26 -6.30 5.60
C ILE A 62 -0.22 -7.22 6.82
N VAL A 63 -0.82 -8.41 6.73
CA VAL A 63 -0.82 -9.38 7.84
C VAL A 63 0.61 -9.74 8.23
N ILE A 64 1.48 -9.99 7.25
CA ILE A 64 2.89 -10.30 7.49
C ILE A 64 3.61 -9.12 8.16
N LEU A 65 3.45 -7.89 7.67
CA LEU A 65 4.11 -6.71 8.21
C LEU A 65 3.65 -6.38 9.63
N LEU A 66 2.35 -6.51 9.91
CA LEU A 66 1.79 -6.29 11.25
C LEU A 66 2.19 -7.39 12.24
N GLY A 67 2.40 -8.63 11.78
CA GLY A 67 2.91 -9.70 12.63
C GLY A 67 4.42 -9.60 12.89
N THR A 68 5.20 -9.34 11.84
CA THR A 68 6.67 -9.33 11.92
C THR A 68 7.23 -8.03 12.50
N GLY A 69 6.56 -6.89 12.31
CA GLY A 69 7.01 -5.58 12.80
C GLY A 69 7.22 -5.53 14.33
N PRO A 70 6.20 -5.84 15.15
CA PRO A 70 6.32 -5.88 16.61
C PRO A 70 7.39 -6.85 17.09
N LEU A 71 7.46 -8.06 16.51
CA LEU A 71 8.49 -9.04 16.85
C LEU A 71 9.90 -8.49 16.59
N LEU A 72 10.11 -7.78 15.48
CA LEU A 72 11.39 -7.16 15.17
C LEU A 72 11.76 -6.00 16.12
N LEU A 73 10.77 -5.30 16.69
CA LEU A 73 11.01 -4.27 17.71
C LEU A 73 11.51 -4.91 19.02
N GLU A 74 10.83 -5.95 19.48
CA GLU A 74 11.22 -6.70 20.70
C GLU A 74 12.62 -7.31 20.57
N ILE A 75 12.95 -7.90 19.42
CA ILE A 75 14.30 -8.45 19.15
C ILE A 75 15.38 -7.35 19.19
N ARG A 76 15.02 -6.10 18.90
CA ARG A 76 15.91 -4.94 18.99
C ARG A 76 15.90 -4.27 20.38
N GLY A 77 15.21 -4.84 21.36
CA GLY A 77 15.14 -4.30 22.72
C GLY A 77 14.21 -3.09 22.87
N LEU A 78 13.36 -2.81 21.87
CA LEU A 78 12.33 -1.78 21.94
C LEU A 78 11.01 -2.45 22.35
N SER A 79 10.64 -2.29 23.62
CA SER A 79 9.41 -2.90 24.14
C SER A 79 8.19 -2.30 23.46
N ILE A 80 7.28 -3.15 22.97
CA ILE A 80 6.03 -2.71 22.35
C ILE A 80 5.05 -2.10 23.37
N MET A 81 5.24 -2.40 24.65
CA MET A 81 4.37 -1.97 25.75
C MET A 81 4.80 -0.63 26.35
N ASP A 82 5.97 -0.12 25.97
CA ASP A 82 6.49 1.16 26.47
C ASP A 82 6.87 2.12 25.33
N PRO A 83 5.87 2.81 24.74
CA PRO A 83 6.11 3.77 23.66
C PRO A 83 6.99 4.96 24.06
N SER A 84 7.20 5.22 25.36
CA SER A 84 8.02 6.33 25.83
C SER A 84 9.51 6.14 25.52
N THR A 85 9.94 4.89 25.32
CA THR A 85 11.32 4.52 24.98
C THR A 85 11.61 4.57 23.49
N TRP A 86 10.60 4.79 22.65
CA TRP A 86 10.75 4.67 21.21
C TRP A 86 11.48 5.88 20.61
N PRO A 87 12.46 5.65 19.71
CA PRO A 87 13.08 6.74 18.98
C PRO A 87 12.03 7.46 18.12
N SER A 88 12.15 8.79 17.97
CA SER A 88 11.20 9.60 17.20
C SER A 88 10.99 9.10 15.76
N VAL A 89 12.04 8.57 15.13
CA VAL A 89 11.98 7.97 13.78
C VAL A 89 11.03 6.76 13.74
N LEU A 90 10.96 5.95 14.81
CA LEU A 90 10.01 4.85 14.90
C LEU A 90 8.56 5.37 14.99
N LEU A 91 8.31 6.41 15.80
CA LEU A 91 6.99 7.03 15.90
C LEU A 91 6.53 7.60 14.55
N VAL A 92 7.42 8.29 13.83
CA VAL A 92 7.16 8.78 12.46
C VAL A 92 6.85 7.61 11.53
N LYS A 93 7.66 6.54 11.54
CA LYS A 93 7.41 5.35 10.72
C LYS A 93 6.05 4.73 11.01
N LEU A 94 5.68 4.55 12.28
CA LEU A 94 4.39 3.96 12.67
C LEU A 94 3.21 4.85 12.27
N THR A 95 3.36 6.17 12.41
CA THR A 95 2.35 7.14 11.94
C THR A 95 2.15 7.03 10.43
N LEU A 96 3.23 7.00 9.66
CA LEU A 96 3.19 6.83 8.20
C LEU A 96 2.58 5.48 7.78
N VAL A 97 2.92 4.40 8.49
CA VAL A 97 2.31 3.08 8.27
C VAL A 97 0.81 3.10 8.59
N GLY A 98 0.40 3.74 9.68
CA GLY A 98 -1.01 3.92 10.05
C GLY A 98 -1.79 4.70 8.98
N LEU A 99 -1.23 5.79 8.48
CA LEU A 99 -1.80 6.54 7.35
C LEU A 99 -1.87 5.68 6.08
N LEU A 100 -0.81 4.95 5.75
CA LEU A 100 -0.79 4.08 4.58
C LEU A 100 -1.88 3.00 4.64
N LEU A 101 -2.04 2.36 5.81
CA LEU A 101 -3.09 1.38 6.06
C LEU A 101 -4.47 2.00 5.93
N LEU A 102 -4.68 3.17 6.53
CA LEU A 102 -5.95 3.90 6.42
C LEU A 102 -6.30 4.19 4.96
N PHE A 103 -5.38 4.76 4.19
CA PHE A 103 -5.58 5.04 2.77
C PHE A 103 -5.87 3.77 1.97
N THR A 104 -5.18 2.68 2.28
CA THR A 104 -5.35 1.38 1.59
C THR A 104 -6.71 0.76 1.90
N LEU A 105 -7.11 0.71 3.17
CA LEU A 105 -8.42 0.19 3.58
C LEU A 105 -9.57 1.03 3.02
N LEU A 106 -9.47 2.37 3.12
CA LEU A 106 -10.49 3.26 2.57
C LEU A 106 -10.62 3.08 1.05
N HIS A 107 -9.50 2.95 0.34
CA HIS A 107 -9.50 2.68 -1.09
C HIS A 107 -10.15 1.33 -1.43
N ASP A 108 -9.74 0.26 -0.74
CA ASP A 108 -10.16 -1.10 -1.10
C ASP A 108 -11.60 -1.40 -0.67
N LEU A 109 -12.05 -0.89 0.48
CA LEU A 109 -13.39 -1.15 1.01
C LEU A 109 -14.45 -0.18 0.49
N VAL A 110 -14.10 1.10 0.26
CA VAL A 110 -15.09 2.12 -0.11
C VAL A 110 -15.05 2.43 -1.60
N LEU A 111 -13.86 2.69 -2.17
CA LEU A 111 -13.76 3.09 -3.56
C LEU A 111 -13.91 1.91 -4.53
N GLY A 112 -13.39 0.73 -4.18
CA GLY A 112 -13.49 -0.47 -5.02
C GLY A 112 -14.93 -0.83 -5.43
N PRO A 113 -15.86 -1.04 -4.47
CA PRO A 113 -17.25 -1.40 -4.78
C PRO A 113 -18.03 -0.27 -5.46
N ARG A 114 -17.77 0.99 -5.08
CA ARG A 114 -18.49 2.16 -5.63
C ARG A 114 -18.11 2.44 -7.08
N VAL A 115 -16.82 2.38 -7.42
CA VAL A 115 -16.36 2.57 -8.81
C VAL A 115 -16.88 1.47 -9.72
N LEU A 116 -16.97 0.23 -9.25
CA LEU A 116 -17.57 -0.87 -10.01
C LEU A 116 -19.06 -0.61 -10.31
N ARG A 117 -19.81 -0.11 -9.31
CA ARG A 117 -21.24 0.25 -9.43
C ARG A 117 -21.47 1.42 -10.39
N ILE A 118 -20.62 2.45 -10.36
CA ILE A 118 -20.67 3.60 -11.29
C ILE A 118 -20.30 3.17 -12.71
N GLY A 119 -19.36 2.22 -12.86
CA GLY A 119 -18.94 1.68 -14.14
C GLY A 119 -20.04 0.93 -14.89
N SER A 120 -20.98 0.30 -14.16
CA SER A 120 -22.15 -0.37 -14.74
C SER A 120 -23.30 0.57 -15.13
N GLN A 121 -23.22 1.86 -14.78
CA GLN A 121 -24.26 2.83 -15.13
C GLN A 121 -23.95 3.58 -16.43
N PRO A 122 -24.98 3.90 -17.25
CA PRO A 122 -24.84 4.75 -18.42
C PRO A 122 -24.17 6.09 -18.08
N VAL A 123 -23.33 6.60 -18.98
CA VAL A 123 -22.60 7.87 -18.75
C VAL A 123 -23.55 9.04 -18.49
N ALA A 124 -24.73 9.03 -19.11
CA ALA A 124 -25.76 10.06 -18.97
C ALA A 124 -26.42 10.13 -17.58
N THR A 125 -26.31 9.09 -16.75
CA THR A 125 -26.92 9.04 -15.41
C THR A 125 -25.94 9.33 -14.27
N ARG A 126 -24.69 9.67 -14.58
CA ARG A 126 -23.64 9.91 -13.57
C ARG A 126 -23.80 11.27 -12.91
N THR A 127 -23.79 11.27 -11.58
CA THR A 127 -23.90 12.49 -10.76
C THR A 127 -22.54 13.18 -10.56
N ALA A 128 -22.55 14.43 -10.09
CA ALA A 128 -21.33 15.14 -9.70
C ALA A 128 -20.52 14.39 -8.62
N GLN A 129 -21.21 13.65 -7.74
CA GLN A 129 -20.59 12.79 -6.73
C GLN A 129 -19.85 11.61 -7.37
N ASP A 130 -20.37 11.02 -8.45
CA ASP A 130 -19.72 9.92 -9.17
C ASP A 130 -18.42 10.39 -9.84
N LEU A 131 -18.44 11.58 -10.45
CA LEU A 131 -17.26 12.20 -11.06
C LEU A 131 -16.21 12.56 -10.00
N PHE A 132 -16.64 13.03 -8.83
CA PHE A 132 -15.75 13.27 -7.69
C PHE A 132 -15.11 11.97 -7.19
N LEU A 133 -15.89 10.91 -6.98
CA LEU A 133 -15.38 9.60 -6.57
C LEU A 133 -14.38 9.01 -7.58
N LEU A 134 -14.64 9.16 -8.88
CA LEU A 134 -13.72 8.76 -9.95
C LEU A 134 -12.42 9.58 -9.93
N SER A 135 -12.47 10.85 -9.54
CA SER A 135 -11.29 11.71 -9.43
C SER A 135 -10.45 11.36 -8.21
N VAL A 136 -11.09 11.15 -7.04
CA VAL A 136 -10.44 10.67 -5.81
C VAL A 136 -9.80 9.31 -6.04
N SER A 137 -10.45 8.41 -6.79
CA SER A 137 -9.90 7.11 -7.18
C SER A 137 -8.58 7.18 -7.95
N ARG A 138 -8.29 8.31 -8.64
CA ARG A 138 -7.02 8.52 -9.34
C ARG A 138 -5.91 9.09 -8.45
N VAL A 139 -6.27 9.89 -7.44
CA VAL A 139 -5.31 10.62 -6.59
C VAL A 139 -4.89 9.79 -5.39
N VAL A 140 -5.84 9.08 -4.77
CA VAL A 140 -5.60 8.25 -3.57
C VAL A 140 -4.46 7.24 -3.75
N PRO A 141 -4.36 6.47 -4.86
CA PRO A 141 -3.25 5.54 -5.06
C PRO A 141 -1.89 6.22 -5.15
N ARG A 142 -1.83 7.45 -5.69
CA ARG A 142 -0.58 8.21 -5.80
C ARG A 142 -0.14 8.74 -4.45
N LEU A 143 -1.07 9.26 -3.65
CA LEU A 143 -0.79 9.68 -2.28
C LEU A 143 -0.34 8.49 -1.43
N ALA A 144 -1.02 7.35 -1.54
CA ALA A 144 -0.61 6.11 -0.87
C ALA A 144 0.81 5.68 -1.28
N LEU A 145 1.16 5.76 -2.57
CA LEU A 145 2.53 5.48 -3.03
C LEU A 145 3.56 6.44 -2.41
N LEU A 146 3.27 7.76 -2.36
CA LEU A 146 4.18 8.74 -1.73
C LEU A 146 4.38 8.44 -0.24
N ILE A 147 3.30 8.12 0.48
CA ILE A 147 3.39 7.72 1.90
C ILE A 147 4.21 6.43 2.02
N ALA A 148 4.00 5.45 1.14
CA ALA A 148 4.76 4.19 1.17
C ALA A 148 6.26 4.40 0.92
N LEU A 149 6.64 5.31 0.02
CA LEU A 149 8.03 5.71 -0.18
C LEU A 149 8.60 6.42 1.05
N ALA A 150 7.81 7.30 1.70
CA ALA A 150 8.21 7.93 2.96
C ALA A 150 8.40 6.89 4.08
N VAL A 151 7.56 5.86 4.17
CA VAL A 151 7.73 4.72 5.09
C VAL A 151 9.06 4.01 4.82
N LEU A 152 9.40 3.77 3.56
CA LEU A 152 10.67 3.13 3.18
C LEU A 152 11.88 3.97 3.61
N VAL A 153 11.84 5.28 3.38
CA VAL A 153 12.90 6.20 3.82
C VAL A 153 13.01 6.21 5.35
N ALA A 154 11.90 6.33 6.07
CA ALA A 154 11.88 6.26 7.53
C ALA A 154 12.44 4.93 8.05
N ALA A 155 12.13 3.82 7.38
CA ALA A 155 12.67 2.50 7.71
C ALA A 155 14.19 2.42 7.49
N ALA A 156 14.71 3.00 6.41
CA ALA A 156 16.16 3.04 6.14
C ALA A 156 16.90 3.92 7.16
N ILE A 157 16.33 5.07 7.51
CA ILE A 157 16.89 5.94 8.57
C ILE A 157 16.90 5.19 9.90
N LEU A 158 15.79 4.55 10.27
CA LEU A 158 15.67 3.77 11.50
C LEU A 158 16.70 2.64 11.55
N ALA A 159 16.90 1.92 10.44
CA ALA A 159 17.87 0.83 10.37
C ALA A 159 19.32 1.29 10.56
N ARG A 160 19.62 2.57 10.29
CA ARG A 160 20.96 3.16 10.48
C ARG A 160 21.14 3.77 11.87
N SER A 161 20.06 4.24 12.50
CA SER A 161 20.12 4.94 13.78
C SER A 161 20.15 4.03 15.00
N ILE A 162 19.97 2.71 14.83
CA ILE A 162 19.93 1.71 15.89
C ILE A 162 20.85 0.54 15.58
#